data_AF-A0AAN6Y3T9-F1
#
_entry.id   AF-A0AAN6Y3T9-F1
#
_cell.length_a   1.000
_cell.length_b   1.000
_cell.length_c   1.000
_cell.angle_alpha   90.00
_cell.angle_beta   90.00
_cell.angle_gamma   90.00
#
_symmetry.space_group_name_H-M   'P 1'
#
loop_
_entity.id
_entity.type
_entity.pdbx_description
1 polymer ?
#
loop_
_entity_poly.entity_id
_entity_poly.type
_entity_poly.pdbx_seq_one_letter_code
_entity_poly.pdbx_strand_id
1 'polypeptide(L)'
;MHLLNAASFLALAVTLPLTALASSTIDPRTICLLKPKVSGYPVSILGVCLEDKQANFIVEKFKSILTNPDRSAAKATAEALIAQVYVEESDSINILAGYTLGGPSFTSKKNFIDGVAAAPAIPSMKTLEVFHSCDKISWRWNVEGLGRQTYPVKGINTFVVDPCTGQIKATYIEFSSIAWGVDIGWTCTPPPAGSGPLQ
;
A
#
# COMPACT_ATOMS: atom_id res chain seq x y z
N MET A 1 -80.15 9.19 15.19
CA MET A 1 -79.21 8.54 16.12
C MET A 1 -79.13 7.07 15.73
N HIS A 2 -78.21 6.73 14.81
CA HIS A 2 -78.21 5.49 14.05
C HIS A 2 -76.98 4.62 14.39
N LEU A 3 -77.27 3.36 14.73
CA LEU A 3 -76.69 2.09 14.24
C LEU A 3 -75.27 1.64 14.65
N LEU A 4 -75.28 0.52 15.40
CA LEU A 4 -74.64 -0.79 15.17
C LEU A 4 -73.09 -1.00 15.23
N ASN A 5 -72.70 -1.78 16.26
CA ASN A 5 -71.95 -3.05 16.28
C ASN A 5 -71.04 -3.47 15.10
N ALA A 6 -69.77 -3.81 15.41
CA ALA A 6 -68.90 -4.87 14.85
C ALA A 6 -67.47 -4.67 15.40
N ALA A 7 -66.57 -5.62 15.60
CA ALA A 7 -66.56 -7.08 15.62
C ALA A 7 -65.27 -7.49 16.38
N SER A 8 -65.30 -8.61 17.08
CA SER A 8 -64.16 -9.21 17.78
C SER A 8 -63.29 -9.97 16.77
N PHE A 9 -62.00 -9.68 16.70
CA PHE A 9 -61.03 -10.46 15.92
C PHE A 9 -60.21 -11.35 16.84
N LEU A 10 -60.48 -12.66 16.78
CA LEU A 10 -59.62 -13.71 17.31
C LEU A 10 -58.44 -13.89 16.35
N ALA A 11 -57.22 -13.56 16.78
CA ALA A 11 -56.01 -13.88 16.03
C ALA A 11 -55.56 -15.31 16.37
N LEU A 12 -55.64 -16.22 15.40
CA LEU A 12 -55.07 -17.57 15.47
C LEU A 12 -53.55 -17.45 15.30
N ALA A 13 -52.78 -17.69 16.36
CA ALA A 13 -51.33 -17.77 16.28
C ALA A 13 -50.92 -19.09 15.62
N VAL A 14 -50.49 -19.02 14.36
CA VAL A 14 -49.85 -20.15 13.65
C VAL A 14 -48.41 -20.26 14.15
N THR A 15 -48.11 -21.29 14.93
CA THR A 15 -46.74 -21.63 15.33
C THR A 15 -46.05 -22.34 14.17
N LEU A 16 -45.22 -21.61 13.44
CA LEU A 16 -44.27 -22.20 12.48
C LEU A 16 -43.09 -22.83 13.25
N PRO A 17 -42.66 -24.05 12.92
CA PRO A 17 -41.49 -24.64 13.54
C PRO A 17 -40.24 -23.86 13.12
N LEU A 18 -39.51 -23.38 14.13
CA LEU A 18 -38.19 -22.76 13.97
C LEU A 18 -37.23 -23.84 13.48
N THR A 19 -37.01 -23.89 12.17
CA THR A 19 -35.96 -24.72 11.59
C THR A 19 -34.62 -24.11 11.99
N ALA A 20 -33.87 -24.83 12.81
CA ALA A 20 -32.51 -24.47 13.17
C ALA A 20 -31.66 -24.44 11.89
N LEU A 21 -31.32 -23.24 11.42
CA LEU A 21 -30.27 -23.05 10.43
C LEU A 21 -28.97 -23.51 11.09
N ALA A 22 -28.40 -24.61 10.60
CA ALA A 22 -27.05 -25.01 10.95
C ALA A 22 -26.10 -23.85 10.60
N SER A 23 -25.52 -23.23 11.62
CA SER A 23 -24.45 -22.25 11.46
C SER A 23 -23.24 -23.01 10.90
N SER A 24 -23.02 -22.91 9.59
CA SER A 24 -21.73 -23.29 9.03
C SER A 24 -20.71 -22.28 9.54
N THR A 25 -19.93 -22.69 10.54
CA THR A 25 -18.73 -21.96 10.91
C THR A 25 -17.79 -21.99 9.71
N ILE A 26 -17.78 -20.93 8.91
CA ILE A 26 -16.76 -20.71 7.90
C ILE A 26 -15.44 -20.72 8.67
N ASP A 27 -14.60 -21.72 8.40
CA ASP A 27 -13.25 -21.77 8.95
C ASP A 27 -12.57 -20.43 8.63
N PRO A 28 -12.03 -19.69 9.61
CA PRO A 28 -11.29 -18.45 9.35
C PRO A 28 -10.15 -18.64 8.34
N ARG A 29 -9.72 -19.88 8.06
CA ARG A 29 -8.77 -20.24 6.98
C ARG A 29 -9.35 -20.24 5.56
N THR A 30 -10.65 -20.01 5.38
CA THR A 30 -11.34 -20.00 4.06
C THR A 30 -11.58 -18.57 3.51
N ILE A 31 -11.06 -17.52 4.15
CA ILE A 31 -11.51 -16.13 3.88
C ILE A 31 -10.41 -15.26 3.25
N CYS A 32 -9.82 -15.68 2.13
CA CYS A 32 -9.31 -14.70 1.14
C CYS A 32 -10.08 -14.74 -0.19
N LEU A 33 -11.20 -15.49 -0.24
CA LEU A 33 -12.07 -15.61 -1.41
C LEU A 33 -12.95 -14.37 -1.67
N LEU A 34 -12.82 -13.31 -0.87
CA LEU A 34 -13.46 -12.03 -1.13
C LEU A 34 -12.58 -11.25 -2.11
N LYS A 35 -13.04 -11.17 -3.36
CA LYS A 35 -12.51 -10.39 -4.50
C LYS A 35 -11.28 -9.53 -4.15
N PRO A 36 -10.06 -9.90 -4.55
CA PRO A 36 -8.90 -9.05 -4.31
C PRO A 36 -9.18 -7.65 -4.85
N LYS A 37 -8.93 -6.63 -4.02
CA LYS A 37 -9.13 -5.22 -4.42
C LYS A 37 -8.15 -4.79 -5.51
N VAL A 38 -7.03 -5.51 -5.64
CA VAL A 38 -6.02 -5.27 -6.68
C VAL A 38 -6.27 -6.22 -7.85
N SER A 39 -6.60 -5.65 -9.02
CA SER A 39 -6.88 -6.42 -10.22
C SER A 39 -5.69 -7.28 -10.64
N GLY A 40 -5.91 -8.59 -10.80
CA GLY A 40 -4.87 -9.57 -11.17
C GLY A 40 -4.01 -10.07 -10.02
N TYR A 41 -4.30 -9.68 -8.77
CA TYR A 41 -3.57 -10.20 -7.60
C TYR A 41 -3.70 -11.72 -7.51
N PRO A 42 -2.59 -12.47 -7.42
CA PRO A 42 -2.64 -13.92 -7.30
C PRO A 42 -3.29 -14.32 -5.97
N VAL A 43 -4.42 -15.03 -6.01
CA VAL A 43 -5.11 -15.50 -4.81
C VAL A 43 -4.42 -16.76 -4.28
N SER A 44 -4.11 -16.78 -2.98
CA SER A 44 -3.67 -17.99 -2.28
C SER A 44 -4.87 -18.66 -1.60
N ILE A 45 -4.95 -19.99 -1.70
CA ILE A 45 -6.07 -20.79 -1.17
C ILE A 45 -6.03 -20.85 0.36
N LEU A 46 -4.83 -20.72 0.94
CA LEU A 46 -4.63 -20.63 2.38
C LEU A 46 -4.65 -19.18 2.86
N GLY A 47 -4.13 -18.24 2.06
CA GLY A 47 -4.36 -16.81 2.28
C GLY A 47 -3.70 -16.19 3.52
N VAL A 48 -3.01 -16.99 4.33
CA VAL A 48 -2.43 -16.59 5.61
C VAL A 48 -1.06 -15.92 5.44
N CYS A 49 -0.35 -16.22 4.35
CA CYS A 49 1.00 -15.74 4.07
C CYS A 49 1.16 -15.39 2.59
N LEU A 50 2.01 -14.40 2.31
CA LEU A 50 2.46 -14.07 0.97
C LEU A 50 3.27 -15.21 0.36
N GLU A 51 3.03 -15.46 -0.92
CA GLU A 51 3.86 -16.27 -1.81
C GLU A 51 4.74 -15.35 -2.69
N ASP A 52 5.84 -15.87 -3.24
CA ASP A 52 6.76 -15.12 -4.10
C ASP A 52 6.04 -14.37 -5.22
N LYS A 53 5.06 -15.02 -5.86
CA LYS A 53 4.27 -14.44 -6.96
C LYS A 53 3.45 -13.24 -6.50
N GLN A 54 2.96 -13.26 -5.26
CA GLN A 54 2.18 -12.16 -4.68
C GLN A 54 3.10 -11.00 -4.29
N ALA A 55 4.24 -11.29 -3.68
CA ALA A 55 5.22 -10.28 -3.31
C ALA A 55 5.76 -9.53 -4.54
N ASN A 56 6.16 -10.27 -5.58
CA ASN A 56 6.63 -9.67 -6.84
C ASN A 56 5.51 -8.88 -7.54
N PHE A 57 4.28 -9.38 -7.53
CA PHE A 57 3.14 -8.65 -8.10
C PHE A 57 2.92 -7.30 -7.40
N ILE A 58 2.98 -7.26 -6.06
CA ILE A 58 2.82 -6.02 -5.29
C ILE A 58 3.95 -5.05 -5.60
N VAL A 59 5.20 -5.53 -5.65
CA VAL A 59 6.38 -4.72 -6.01
C VAL A 59 6.23 -4.11 -7.39
N GLU A 60 5.87 -4.90 -8.41
CA GLU A 60 5.73 -4.37 -9.77
C GLU A 60 4.55 -3.40 -9.90
N LYS A 61 3.45 -3.62 -9.17
CA LYS A 61 2.35 -2.65 -9.10
C LYS A 61 2.78 -1.35 -8.42
N PHE A 62 3.47 -1.43 -7.29
CA PHE A 62 3.95 -0.23 -6.58
C PHE A 62 4.96 0.55 -7.43
N LYS A 63 5.92 -0.16 -8.05
CA LYS A 63 6.85 0.41 -9.02
C LYS A 63 6.13 1.14 -10.15
N SER A 64 5.06 0.57 -10.70
CA SER A 64 4.28 1.21 -11.77
C SER A 64 3.60 2.51 -11.32
N ILE A 65 3.23 2.66 -10.05
CA ILE A 65 2.73 3.94 -9.51
C ILE A 65 3.80 5.04 -9.65
N LEU A 66 5.05 4.70 -9.37
CA LEU A 66 6.17 5.64 -9.41
C LEU A 66 6.65 5.94 -10.83
N THR A 67 6.66 4.93 -11.72
CA THR A 67 7.29 5.04 -13.05
C THR A 67 6.32 5.29 -14.20
N ASN A 68 5.00 5.14 -14.01
CA ASN A 68 4.06 5.32 -15.12
C ASN A 68 3.90 6.81 -15.49
N PRO A 69 4.23 7.22 -16.73
CA PRO A 69 4.08 8.62 -17.16
C PRO A 69 2.62 9.08 -17.23
N ASP A 70 1.68 8.16 -17.44
CA ASP A 70 0.25 8.44 -17.26
C ASP A 70 -0.07 8.49 -15.76
N ARG A 71 -0.09 9.71 -15.21
CA ARG A 71 -0.37 9.93 -13.78
C ARG A 71 -1.80 9.55 -13.38
N SER A 72 -2.75 9.51 -14.32
CA SER A 72 -4.11 9.03 -14.05
C SER A 72 -4.13 7.52 -13.87
N ALA A 73 -3.40 6.78 -14.72
CA ALA A 73 -3.22 5.33 -14.57
C ALA A 73 -2.42 4.97 -13.30
N ALA A 74 -1.40 5.77 -12.96
CA ALA A 74 -0.67 5.63 -11.69
C ALA A 74 -1.60 5.82 -10.49
N LYS A 75 -2.45 6.85 -10.50
CA LYS A 75 -3.46 7.10 -9.48
C LYS A 75 -4.45 5.95 -9.34
N ALA A 76 -5.02 5.45 -10.43
CA ALA A 76 -5.93 4.30 -10.39
C ALA A 76 -5.26 3.05 -9.81
N THR A 77 -3.98 2.82 -10.12
CA THR A 77 -3.20 1.73 -9.54
C THR A 77 -3.00 1.92 -8.04
N ALA A 78 -2.67 3.13 -7.59
CA ALA A 78 -2.54 3.46 -6.17
C ALA A 78 -3.87 3.34 -5.41
N GLU A 79 -4.99 3.72 -6.02
CA GLU A 79 -6.34 3.55 -5.44
C GLU A 79 -6.67 2.08 -5.16
N ALA A 80 -6.21 1.16 -6.01
CA ALA A 80 -6.38 -0.27 -5.78
C ALA A 80 -5.38 -0.82 -4.74
N LEU A 81 -4.09 -0.50 -4.90
CA LEU A 81 -2.98 -1.11 -4.15
C LEU A 81 -2.86 -0.60 -2.71
N ILE A 82 -3.16 0.67 -2.46
CA ILE A 82 -2.92 1.30 -1.16
C ILE A 82 -4.15 1.12 -0.25
N ALA A 83 -3.95 0.59 0.95
CA ALA A 83 -5.01 0.37 1.94
C ALA A 83 -5.52 1.70 2.51
N GLN A 84 -6.74 1.71 3.05
CA GLN A 84 -7.32 2.94 3.62
C GLN A 84 -6.52 3.47 4.83
N VAL A 85 -5.91 2.57 5.59
CA VAL A 85 -5.11 2.87 6.79
C VAL A 85 -3.65 3.22 6.49
N TYR A 86 -3.32 3.51 5.22
CA TYR A 86 -1.94 3.66 4.78
C TYR A 86 -1.18 4.78 5.48
N VAL A 87 0.06 4.48 5.87
CA VAL A 87 1.07 5.44 6.32
C VAL A 87 2.39 5.20 5.59
N GLU A 88 3.19 6.25 5.41
CA GLU A 88 4.55 6.15 4.86
C GLU A 88 5.52 6.99 5.68
N GLU A 89 6.69 6.42 5.96
CA GLU A 89 7.79 7.06 6.67
C GLU A 89 9.07 6.97 5.85
N SER A 90 9.71 8.11 5.66
CA SER A 90 11.01 8.21 4.99
C SER A 90 11.64 9.58 5.22
N ASP A 91 12.72 9.61 5.99
CA ASP A 91 13.51 10.85 6.10
C ASP A 91 14.25 11.18 4.80
N SER A 92 14.52 10.15 3.99
CA SER A 92 15.02 10.30 2.64
C SER A 92 14.05 11.08 1.72
N ILE A 93 12.74 10.87 1.85
CA ILE A 93 11.72 11.70 1.15
C ILE A 93 11.57 13.05 1.84
N ASN A 94 11.43 13.07 3.17
CA ASN A 94 11.10 14.28 3.92
C ASN A 94 12.10 15.40 3.65
N ILE A 95 13.40 15.10 3.64
CA ILE A 95 14.42 16.11 3.36
C ILE A 95 14.27 16.71 1.95
N LEU A 96 13.96 15.88 0.94
CA LEU A 96 13.79 16.33 -0.45
C LEU A 96 12.48 17.09 -0.66
N ALA A 97 11.42 16.73 0.09
CA ALA A 97 10.11 17.35 0.03
C ALA A 97 9.99 18.60 0.92
N GLY A 98 10.99 18.89 1.74
CA GLY A 98 10.97 20.00 2.70
C GLY A 98 10.06 19.75 3.91
N TYR A 99 9.79 18.48 4.24
CA TYR A 99 9.07 18.09 5.45
C TYR A 99 10.03 17.94 6.64
N THR A 100 9.48 18.01 7.85
CA THR A 100 10.24 17.77 9.08
C THR A 100 10.75 16.33 9.14
N LEU A 101 12.00 16.14 9.54
CA LEU A 101 12.58 14.81 9.78
C LEU A 101 11.98 14.13 11.02
N GLY A 102 12.04 12.79 11.05
CA GLY A 102 11.48 11.95 12.11
C GLY A 102 9.96 11.84 12.10
N GLY A 103 9.31 12.32 11.02
CA GLY A 103 7.86 12.29 10.85
C GLY A 103 7.41 11.48 9.63
N PRO A 104 6.11 11.23 9.49
CA PRO A 104 5.55 10.55 8.32
C PRO A 104 5.68 11.42 7.07
N SER A 105 6.07 10.79 5.96
CA SER A 105 6.04 11.40 4.62
C SER A 105 4.61 11.47 4.08
N PHE A 106 3.79 10.44 4.39
CA PHE A 106 2.36 10.46 4.11
C PHE A 106 1.57 9.86 5.28
N THR A 107 0.57 10.60 5.75
CA THR A 107 -0.28 10.20 6.89
C THR A 107 -1.56 9.49 6.48
N SER A 108 -1.84 9.38 5.18
CA SER A 108 -3.04 8.71 4.67
C SER A 108 -2.87 8.26 3.23
N LYS A 109 -3.71 7.31 2.82
CA LYS A 109 -3.89 6.92 1.41
C LYS A 109 -4.11 8.11 0.49
N LYS A 110 -4.94 9.07 0.91
CA LYS A 110 -5.26 10.24 0.08
C LYS A 110 -4.01 11.09 -0.14
N ASN A 111 -3.24 11.35 0.92
CA ASN A 111 -2.01 12.15 0.82
C ASN A 111 -0.99 11.48 -0.10
N PHE A 112 -0.81 10.15 0.01
CA PHE A 112 0.05 9.41 -0.89
C PHE A 112 -0.39 9.53 -2.35
N ILE A 113 -1.68 9.31 -2.65
CA ILE A 113 -2.21 9.39 -4.01
C ILE A 113 -2.07 10.80 -4.59
N ASP A 114 -2.39 11.84 -3.82
CA ASP A 114 -2.25 13.23 -4.25
C ASP A 114 -0.77 13.58 -4.51
N GLY A 115 0.14 13.14 -3.63
CA GLY A 115 1.58 13.37 -3.76
C GLY A 115 2.16 12.70 -5.01
N VAL A 116 1.81 11.43 -5.24
CA VAL A 116 2.17 10.70 -6.45
C VAL A 116 1.61 11.41 -7.69
N ALA A 117 0.36 11.85 -7.68
CA ALA A 117 -0.25 12.51 -8.84
C ALA A 117 0.41 13.87 -9.18
N ALA A 118 0.91 14.58 -8.17
CA ALA A 118 1.59 15.86 -8.33
C ALA A 118 3.06 15.72 -8.74
N ALA A 119 3.71 14.61 -8.40
CA ALA A 119 5.11 14.35 -8.74
C ALA A 119 5.27 13.87 -10.20
N PRO A 120 6.33 14.31 -10.91
CA PRO A 120 6.75 13.71 -12.17
C PRO A 120 7.03 12.20 -11.99
N ALA A 121 6.75 11.42 -13.03
CA ALA A 121 7.10 9.99 -13.02
C ALA A 121 8.62 9.80 -12.98
N ILE A 122 9.06 8.79 -12.22
CA ILE A 122 10.46 8.36 -12.23
C ILE A 122 10.76 7.71 -13.59
N PRO A 123 11.81 8.14 -14.33
CA PRO A 123 12.06 7.66 -15.69
C PRO A 123 12.25 6.15 -15.79
N SER A 124 13.05 5.58 -14.89
CA SER A 124 13.26 4.14 -14.81
C SER A 124 13.62 3.73 -13.39
N MET A 125 13.20 2.53 -13.02
CA MET A 125 13.55 1.89 -11.76
C MET A 125 13.83 0.41 -12.01
N LYS A 126 14.98 -0.07 -11.56
CA LYS A 126 15.38 -1.47 -11.64
C LYS A 126 15.15 -2.14 -10.29
N THR A 127 14.38 -3.22 -10.29
CA THR A 127 14.28 -4.12 -9.14
C THR A 127 15.59 -4.89 -9.01
N LEU A 128 16.21 -4.83 -7.83
CA LEU A 128 17.45 -5.54 -7.52
C LEU A 128 17.14 -6.86 -6.81
N GLU A 129 16.36 -6.78 -5.73
CA GLU A 129 16.02 -7.92 -4.88
C GLU A 129 14.64 -7.73 -4.26
N VAL A 130 13.92 -8.83 -4.03
CA VAL A 130 12.67 -8.89 -3.30
C VAL A 130 12.76 -10.02 -2.28
N PHE A 131 12.57 -9.69 -1.01
CA PHE A 131 12.45 -10.65 0.09
C PHE A 131 11.08 -10.48 0.73
N HIS A 132 10.49 -11.55 1.23
CA HIS A 132 9.21 -11.43 1.94
C HIS A 132 9.09 -12.43 3.09
N SER A 133 8.19 -12.10 4.01
CA SER A 133 7.65 -13.00 5.03
C SER A 133 6.16 -13.23 4.75
N CYS A 134 5.37 -13.58 5.76
CA CYS A 134 3.93 -13.77 5.58
C CYS A 134 3.19 -12.48 5.21
N ASP A 135 3.58 -11.33 5.76
CA ASP A 135 2.83 -10.07 5.63
C ASP A 135 3.73 -8.86 5.40
N LYS A 136 5.02 -9.08 5.13
CA LYS A 136 5.99 -8.02 4.84
C LYS A 136 6.78 -8.34 3.60
N ILE A 137 7.14 -7.29 2.85
CA ILE A 137 8.02 -7.35 1.69
C ILE A 137 9.14 -6.34 1.89
N SER A 138 10.37 -6.74 1.62
CA SER A 138 11.53 -5.87 1.51
C SER A 138 11.99 -5.85 0.05
N TRP A 139 11.99 -4.68 -0.57
CA TRP A 139 12.29 -4.50 -1.99
C TRP A 139 13.45 -3.53 -2.18
N ARG A 140 14.55 -4.00 -2.76
CA ARG A 140 15.71 -3.17 -3.12
C ARG A 140 15.63 -2.77 -4.59
N TRP A 141 15.99 -1.53 -4.86
CA TRP A 141 15.90 -0.97 -6.21
C TRP A 141 17.02 0.03 -6.51
N ASN A 142 17.18 0.34 -7.79
CA ASN A 142 18.05 1.38 -8.31
C ASN A 142 17.26 2.25 -9.30
N VAL A 143 17.26 3.57 -9.13
CA VAL A 143 16.70 4.50 -10.10
C VAL A 143 17.73 4.78 -11.18
N GLU A 144 17.25 4.88 -12.42
CA GLU A 144 18.04 5.17 -13.61
C GLU A 144 17.39 6.32 -14.38
N GLY A 145 18.19 7.17 -15.03
CA GLY A 145 17.66 8.27 -15.85
C GLY A 145 17.20 9.52 -15.09
N LEU A 146 17.36 9.57 -13.76
CA LEU A 146 16.94 10.72 -12.95
C LEU A 146 17.93 11.90 -13.07
N GLY A 147 17.42 13.07 -13.48
CA GLY A 147 18.16 14.34 -13.41
C GLY A 147 19.56 14.26 -14.01
N ARG A 148 20.55 14.75 -13.26
CA ARG A 148 21.97 14.78 -13.68
C ARG A 148 22.65 13.41 -13.72
N GLN A 149 22.10 12.41 -13.04
CA GLN A 149 22.66 11.06 -12.91
C GLN A 149 24.11 11.06 -12.41
N THR A 150 24.41 11.92 -11.44
CA THR A 150 25.78 12.10 -10.93
C THR A 150 26.21 10.90 -10.09
N TYR A 151 25.27 10.33 -9.33
CA TYR A 151 25.50 9.20 -8.44
C TYR A 151 24.33 8.21 -8.53
N PRO A 152 24.57 6.91 -8.28
CA PRO A 152 23.49 5.94 -8.27
C PRO A 152 22.52 6.19 -7.10
N VAL A 153 21.24 6.32 -7.42
CA VAL A 153 20.17 6.44 -6.42
C VAL A 153 19.62 5.03 -6.15
N LYS A 154 20.11 4.42 -5.07
CA LYS A 154 19.66 3.11 -4.60
C LYS A 154 18.83 3.27 -3.35
N GLY A 155 17.86 2.39 -3.19
CA GLY A 155 16.99 2.40 -2.03
C GLY A 155 16.39 1.06 -1.70
N ILE A 156 15.62 1.08 -0.62
CA ILE A 156 14.86 -0.04 -0.12
C ILE A 156 13.49 0.44 0.35
N ASN A 157 12.46 -0.34 0.05
CA ASN A 157 11.14 -0.22 0.65
C ASN A 157 10.90 -1.44 1.53
N THR A 158 10.36 -1.22 2.72
CA THR A 158 9.71 -2.26 3.51
C THR A 158 8.21 -2.01 3.53
N PHE A 159 7.44 -2.93 2.94
CA PHE A 159 5.98 -2.90 2.92
C PHE A 159 5.42 -3.75 4.04
N VAL A 160 4.38 -3.26 4.72
CA VAL A 160 3.45 -4.06 5.51
C VAL A 160 2.20 -4.29 4.66
N VAL A 161 1.84 -5.53 4.45
CA VAL A 161 0.85 -5.96 3.46
C VAL A 161 -0.27 -6.75 4.15
N ASP A 162 -1.46 -6.70 3.57
CA ASP A 162 -2.52 -7.66 3.84
C ASP A 162 -2.44 -8.80 2.79
N PRO A 163 -2.06 -10.03 3.18
CA PRO A 163 -1.84 -11.12 2.22
C PRO A 163 -3.11 -11.58 1.49
N CYS A 164 -4.30 -11.38 2.08
CA CYS A 164 -5.57 -11.71 1.45
C CYS A 164 -5.90 -10.72 0.33
N THR A 165 -5.74 -9.44 0.58
CA THR A 165 -6.20 -8.37 -0.33
C THR A 165 -5.12 -7.88 -1.28
N GLY A 166 -3.85 -8.12 -0.95
CA GLY A 166 -2.69 -7.58 -1.65
C GLY A 166 -2.45 -6.09 -1.41
N GLN A 167 -3.18 -5.47 -0.47
CA GLN A 167 -3.05 -4.04 -0.21
C GLN A 167 -1.89 -3.73 0.74
N ILE A 168 -1.21 -2.61 0.48
CA ILE A 168 -0.14 -2.09 1.34
C ILE A 168 -0.76 -1.21 2.43
N LYS A 169 -0.46 -1.52 3.69
CA LYS A 169 -0.91 -0.80 4.89
C LYS A 169 0.13 0.19 5.40
N ALA A 170 1.41 -0.07 5.17
CA ALA A 170 2.47 0.86 5.53
C ALA A 170 3.68 0.66 4.63
N THR A 171 4.43 1.74 4.42
CA THR A 171 5.73 1.69 3.75
C THR A 171 6.78 2.44 4.55
N TYR A 172 7.94 1.81 4.74
CA TYR A 172 9.14 2.45 5.26
C TYR A 172 10.17 2.51 4.14
N ILE A 173 10.68 3.69 3.80
CA ILE A 173 11.57 3.88 2.65
C ILE A 173 12.85 4.55 3.09
N GLU A 174 13.98 3.99 2.69
CA GLU A 174 15.27 4.67 2.77
C GLU A 174 16.01 4.56 1.44
N PHE A 175 16.66 5.63 1.02
CA PHE A 175 17.45 5.67 -0.19
C PHE A 175 18.56 6.71 -0.11
N SER A 176 19.44 6.73 -1.11
CA SER A 176 20.50 7.73 -1.25
C SER A 176 19.92 9.13 -1.54
N SER A 177 19.29 9.77 -0.55
CA SER A 177 18.62 11.06 -0.68
C SER A 177 19.57 12.18 -1.10
N ILE A 178 20.83 12.12 -0.68
CA ILE A 178 21.88 13.06 -1.12
C ILE A 178 22.13 12.93 -2.63
N ALA A 179 22.23 11.70 -3.15
CA ALA A 179 22.43 11.45 -4.58
C ALA A 179 21.25 12.00 -5.39
N TRP A 180 20.03 11.72 -4.93
CA TRP A 180 18.81 12.27 -5.54
C TRP A 180 18.82 13.80 -5.51
N GLY A 181 19.15 14.39 -4.36
CA GLY A 181 19.26 15.85 -4.17
C GLY A 181 20.20 16.48 -5.20
N VAL A 182 21.39 15.91 -5.39
CA VAL A 182 22.37 16.36 -6.40
C VAL A 182 21.79 16.30 -7.81
N ASP A 183 21.06 15.22 -8.13
CA ASP A 183 20.43 15.03 -9.43
C ASP A 183 19.34 16.07 -9.73
N ILE A 184 18.66 16.60 -8.70
CA ILE A 184 17.65 17.66 -8.83
C ILE A 184 18.20 19.08 -8.59
N GLY A 185 19.52 19.23 -8.38
CA GLY A 185 20.14 20.55 -8.33
C GLY A 185 20.93 20.89 -7.07
N TRP A 186 20.82 20.09 -6.00
CA TRP A 186 21.48 20.41 -4.73
C TRP A 186 23.00 20.34 -4.84
N THR A 187 23.65 21.12 -3.98
CA THR A 187 25.09 20.99 -3.72
C THR A 187 25.25 20.31 -2.36
N CYS A 188 26.00 19.20 -2.33
CA CYS A 188 26.32 18.51 -1.09
C CYS A 188 27.80 18.73 -0.75
N THR A 189 28.07 19.21 0.47
CA THR A 189 29.43 19.30 1.01
C THR A 189 29.55 18.25 2.11
N PRO A 190 30.44 17.25 1.97
CA PRO A 190 30.67 16.28 3.03
C PRO A 190 31.11 16.94 4.34
N PRO A 191 30.81 16.36 5.50
CA PRO A 191 31.36 16.84 6.76
C PRO A 191 32.88 16.74 6.75
N PRO A 192 33.59 17.56 7.55
CA PRO A 192 35.04 17.46 7.69
C PRO A 192 35.47 16.03 8.06
N ALA A 193 36.60 15.58 7.52
CA ALA A 193 37.23 14.35 7.98
C ALA A 193 37.48 14.45 9.50
N GLY A 194 37.28 13.35 10.24
CA GLY A 194 37.41 13.27 11.70
C GLY A 194 36.10 13.42 12.49
N SER A 195 35.02 13.97 11.92
CA SER A 195 33.89 14.46 12.74
C SER A 195 32.71 13.49 12.92
N GLY A 196 32.81 12.25 12.47
CA GLY A 196 31.70 11.29 12.44
C GLY A 196 31.88 10.11 13.40
N PRO A 197 30.80 9.53 13.94
CA PRO A 197 30.85 8.36 14.82
C PRO A 197 31.21 7.04 14.11
N LEU A 198 31.42 7.08 12.79
CA LEU A 198 31.72 5.93 11.93
C LEU A 198 33.18 5.95 11.41
N GLN A 199 34.05 6.75 12.04
CA GLN A 199 35.46 6.88 11.70
C GLN A 199 36.35 6.12 12.66
#